data_AF-A0A430GTX2-F1
#
_entry.id   AF-A0A430GTX2-F1
#
_cell.length_a   1.000
_cell.length_b   1.000
_cell.length_c   1.000
_cell.angle_alpha   90.00
_cell.angle_beta   90.00
_cell.angle_gamma   90.00
#
_symmetry.space_group_name_H-M   'P 1'
#
loop_
_entity.id
_entity.type
_entity.pdbx_description
1 polymer ?
#
loop_
_entity_poly.entity_id
_entity_poly.type
_entity_poly.pdbx_seq_one_letter_code
_entity_poly.pdbx_strand_id
1 'polypeptide(L)'
;MSGVLRFSRASLPVTPWKNGGGTTQEVASWPQGAGLDSFGWRVSIATIAAAGPFSVFAGVDRSITLLEGDGVRLFTHDGRIDHRLDTAQRPFAFSGDEAIDCTLLGGASNDFNVMTRRGQWRAEVRVLDGASAIDAAPHGVLLALRGAWRLNDEACGEGEGLQWADAAQAWQVMPDSADARLLAVRILPASPANATTGTTMKPVNEFPSADGLWTGIRLASDANAEGAIVVEQGAIRWAGARSALPAEFAGLAPHDGGGALVTPGLVDCHTHLVYGGQRANEFAMRLAGATYEEVAKAGGGIVSSVRATREADEDALFAQAAPRLEQLLADGVCAIEIKSGYGLSLEHERKQLHVARRLGEAYGVTVRTTFLGAHALPPEYAGRSGDYIDLVCNEMLPALAAEGLVDAVDVFCERIAFSLAETEQVFKAAKALGLPVKLHAEQLSDMGGAALAARYGALSCDHIEHLSAEGIEAMRRSGTVAVLLPGAYYTLRDTHLPPVDALRAAGVPMAVSTDHNPGTSPALSLLLMVNMACTLFRLTVPEALDGVTVHAARALGLQDSHGAIAPGMRANFVLWNVRDAAELAYWFGQQPVRTVVRQGRIAIGANA
;
A
#
# COMPACT_ATOMS: atom_id res chain seq x y z
N MET A 1 -22.57 6.74 35.26
CA MET A 1 -22.11 6.55 33.87
C MET A 1 -23.33 6.39 32.99
N SER A 2 -23.71 7.40 32.22
CA SER A 2 -24.84 7.30 31.28
C SER A 2 -24.39 6.51 30.05
N GLY A 3 -25.04 5.38 29.72
CA GLY A 3 -24.82 4.64 28.47
C GLY A 3 -24.13 3.27 28.57
N VAL A 4 -23.84 2.76 29.77
CA VAL A 4 -23.34 1.40 29.99
C VAL A 4 -24.47 0.52 30.53
N LEU A 5 -24.69 -0.66 29.94
CA LEU A 5 -25.68 -1.64 30.36
C LEU A 5 -25.00 -2.93 30.82
N ARG A 6 -25.48 -3.50 31.93
CA ARG A 6 -25.04 -4.81 32.42
C ARG A 6 -25.87 -5.92 31.81
N PHE A 7 -25.26 -7.07 31.55
CA PHE A 7 -25.95 -8.29 31.16
C PHE A 7 -25.33 -9.51 31.86
N SER A 8 -26.09 -10.60 31.91
CA SER A 8 -25.60 -11.91 32.34
C SER A 8 -25.93 -12.93 31.26
N ARG A 9 -24.95 -13.75 30.86
CA ARG A 9 -25.13 -14.81 29.86
C ARG A 9 -26.28 -15.74 30.24
N ALA A 10 -26.49 -15.99 31.53
CA ALA A 10 -27.54 -16.88 32.04
C ALA A 10 -28.96 -16.33 31.82
N SER A 11 -29.13 -15.02 31.66
CA SER A 11 -30.45 -14.38 31.49
C SER A 11 -30.75 -13.92 30.07
N LEU A 12 -29.81 -14.10 29.12
CA LEU A 12 -30.03 -13.69 27.73
C LEU A 12 -31.10 -14.56 27.05
N PRO A 13 -32.10 -13.95 26.37
CA PRO A 13 -33.13 -14.69 25.65
C PRO A 13 -32.54 -15.61 24.57
N VAL A 14 -32.99 -16.86 24.54
CA VAL A 14 -32.56 -17.86 23.56
C VAL A 14 -33.52 -17.89 22.38
N THR A 15 -33.00 -17.72 21.17
CA THR A 15 -33.77 -17.80 19.92
C THR A 15 -33.29 -18.98 19.07
N PRO A 16 -34.14 -19.95 18.72
CA PRO A 16 -33.78 -21.04 17.83
C PRO A 16 -33.44 -20.57 16.41
N TRP A 17 -32.47 -21.21 15.77
CA TRP A 17 -32.19 -20.98 14.35
C TRP A 17 -33.30 -21.54 13.46
N LYS A 18 -33.55 -20.87 12.33
CA LYS A 18 -34.58 -21.30 11.35
C LYS A 18 -34.32 -22.71 10.79
N ASN A 19 -33.06 -23.10 10.66
CA ASN A 19 -32.67 -24.43 10.17
C ASN A 19 -32.68 -25.51 11.27
N GLY A 20 -32.99 -25.15 12.53
CA GLY A 20 -32.97 -26.08 13.67
C GLY A 20 -31.58 -26.54 14.11
N GLY A 21 -30.50 -26.04 13.49
CA GLY A 21 -29.13 -26.48 13.76
C GLY A 21 -28.48 -25.89 15.02
N GLY A 22 -29.18 -24.99 15.72
CA GLY A 22 -28.62 -24.27 16.85
C GLY A 22 -29.55 -23.20 17.43
N THR A 23 -28.99 -22.39 18.32
CA THR A 23 -29.67 -21.26 18.95
C THR A 23 -28.74 -20.03 18.98
N THR A 24 -29.33 -18.85 19.13
CA THR A 24 -28.60 -17.59 19.37
C THR A 24 -29.21 -16.83 20.54
N GLN A 25 -28.33 -16.32 21.40
CA GLN A 25 -28.59 -15.32 22.42
C GLN A 25 -27.96 -14.00 21.97
N GLU A 26 -28.77 -12.98 21.70
CA GLU A 26 -28.24 -11.66 21.39
C GLU A 26 -27.72 -10.98 22.66
N VAL A 27 -26.47 -10.52 22.61
CA VAL A 27 -25.85 -9.77 23.71
C VAL A 27 -26.13 -8.28 23.51
N ALA A 28 -25.85 -7.79 22.30
CA ALA A 28 -25.94 -6.38 21.95
C ALA A 28 -26.07 -6.19 20.43
N SER A 29 -26.78 -5.15 20.02
CA SER A 29 -26.88 -4.72 18.63
C SER A 29 -26.97 -3.20 18.57
N TRP A 30 -26.50 -2.61 17.46
CA TRP A 30 -26.66 -1.19 17.19
C TRP A 30 -27.18 -0.93 15.78
N PRO A 31 -28.20 -0.07 15.62
CA PRO A 31 -29.03 0.51 16.69
C PRO A 31 -29.70 -0.56 17.55
N GLN A 32 -29.99 -0.26 18.82
CA GLN A 32 -30.56 -1.25 19.74
C GLN A 32 -31.89 -1.81 19.18
N GLY A 33 -32.00 -3.14 19.12
CA GLY A 33 -33.18 -3.81 18.57
C GLY A 33 -33.21 -3.88 17.04
N ALA A 34 -32.12 -3.55 16.36
CA ALA A 34 -31.99 -3.71 14.92
C ALA A 34 -32.15 -5.19 14.50
N GLY A 35 -32.86 -5.41 13.40
CA GLY A 35 -32.96 -6.72 12.77
C GLY A 35 -31.65 -7.10 12.04
N LEU A 36 -31.60 -8.34 11.55
CA LEU A 36 -30.45 -8.89 10.82
C LEU A 36 -30.04 -8.08 9.57
N ASP A 37 -30.97 -7.34 8.97
CA ASP A 37 -30.69 -6.55 7.77
C ASP A 37 -30.27 -5.10 8.09
N SER A 38 -30.57 -4.60 9.30
CA SER A 38 -30.45 -3.18 9.63
C SER A 38 -29.40 -2.83 10.69
N PHE A 39 -28.71 -3.82 11.27
CA PHE A 39 -27.65 -3.55 12.25
C PHE A 39 -26.42 -2.93 11.58
N GLY A 40 -25.79 -1.98 12.27
CA GLY A 40 -24.42 -1.53 12.01
C GLY A 40 -23.40 -2.48 12.62
N TRP A 41 -23.64 -2.95 13.84
CA TRP A 41 -22.90 -4.05 14.45
C TRP A 41 -23.80 -4.91 15.36
N ARG A 42 -23.42 -6.17 15.56
CA ARG A 42 -24.15 -7.14 16.37
C ARG A 42 -23.19 -8.10 17.08
N VAL A 43 -23.48 -8.39 18.34
CA VAL A 43 -22.74 -9.32 19.20
C VAL A 43 -23.71 -10.34 19.77
N SER A 44 -23.37 -11.62 19.66
CA SER A 44 -24.24 -12.71 20.09
C SER A 44 -23.44 -13.92 20.56
N ILE A 45 -24.06 -14.74 21.41
CA ILE A 45 -23.57 -16.06 21.77
C ILE A 45 -24.44 -17.09 21.03
N ALA A 46 -23.84 -18.07 20.37
CA ALA A 46 -24.56 -19.10 19.66
C ALA A 46 -24.21 -20.49 20.19
N THR A 47 -25.19 -21.39 20.15
CA THR A 47 -24.97 -22.83 20.34
C THR A 47 -25.14 -23.52 18.99
N ILE A 48 -24.09 -24.17 18.51
CA ILE A 48 -24.10 -25.00 17.30
C ILE A 48 -24.35 -26.44 17.74
N ALA A 49 -25.55 -26.96 17.45
CA ALA A 49 -25.99 -28.28 17.89
C ALA A 49 -25.99 -29.33 16.76
N ALA A 50 -25.92 -28.90 15.50
CA ALA A 50 -25.84 -29.78 14.35
C ALA A 50 -24.94 -29.16 13.26
N ALA A 51 -24.41 -30.02 12.40
CA ALA A 51 -23.73 -29.62 11.17
C ALA A 51 -24.71 -28.90 10.22
N GLY A 52 -24.20 -27.94 9.45
CA GLY A 52 -24.99 -27.25 8.43
C GLY A 52 -24.58 -25.81 8.18
N PRO A 53 -25.27 -25.16 7.23
CA PRO A 53 -24.86 -23.87 6.70
C PRO A 53 -25.10 -22.74 7.69
N PHE A 54 -24.17 -21.79 7.69
CA PHE A 54 -24.30 -20.50 8.33
C PHE A 54 -25.02 -19.52 7.39
N SER A 55 -25.67 -18.52 7.97
CA SER A 55 -26.27 -17.44 7.17
C SER A 55 -25.19 -16.56 6.52
N VAL A 56 -25.41 -16.22 5.25
CA VAL A 56 -24.61 -15.26 4.50
C VAL A 56 -25.12 -13.85 4.81
N PHE A 57 -24.19 -12.94 5.11
CA PHE A 57 -24.44 -11.54 5.40
C PHE A 57 -23.54 -10.68 4.52
N ALA A 58 -24.07 -10.25 3.37
CA ALA A 58 -23.32 -9.42 2.43
C ALA A 58 -22.82 -8.11 3.09
N GLY A 59 -21.55 -7.78 2.87
CA GLY A 59 -20.90 -6.59 3.40
C GLY A 59 -20.69 -6.60 4.92
N VAL A 60 -20.62 -7.77 5.54
CA VAL A 60 -20.39 -7.92 6.99
C VAL A 60 -19.06 -8.62 7.25
N ASP A 61 -18.26 -8.08 8.15
CA ASP A 61 -17.09 -8.78 8.70
C ASP A 61 -17.49 -9.51 9.97
N ARG A 62 -17.02 -10.75 10.13
CA ARG A 62 -17.36 -11.63 11.26
C ARG A 62 -16.14 -12.06 12.03
N SER A 63 -16.28 -12.18 13.34
CA SER A 63 -15.32 -12.84 14.23
C SER A 63 -16.06 -13.84 15.11
N ILE A 64 -15.63 -15.09 15.10
CA ILE A 64 -16.18 -16.17 15.92
C ILE A 64 -15.13 -16.67 16.91
N THR A 65 -15.52 -16.88 18.16
CA THR A 65 -14.62 -17.33 19.23
C THR A 65 -15.26 -18.50 19.96
N LEU A 66 -14.62 -19.68 19.99
CA LEU A 66 -15.13 -20.82 20.76
C LEU A 66 -15.12 -20.49 22.25
N LEU A 67 -16.27 -20.61 22.92
CA LEU A 67 -16.38 -20.44 24.37
C LEU A 67 -16.26 -21.79 25.08
N GLU A 68 -17.06 -22.77 24.66
CA GLU A 68 -17.20 -24.08 25.30
C GLU A 68 -17.53 -25.15 24.25
N GLY A 69 -17.22 -26.43 24.55
CA GLY A 69 -17.50 -27.58 23.68
C GLY A 69 -16.30 -28.00 22.84
N ASP A 70 -16.52 -29.02 22.00
CA ASP A 70 -15.46 -29.69 21.23
C ASP A 70 -15.02 -28.93 19.98
N GLY A 71 -15.77 -27.89 19.60
CA GLY A 71 -15.49 -27.06 18.43
C GLY A 71 -16.16 -27.52 17.15
N VAL A 72 -15.95 -26.72 16.10
CA VAL A 72 -16.47 -26.97 14.75
C VAL A 72 -15.40 -26.78 13.70
N ARG A 73 -15.51 -27.51 12.59
CA ARG A 73 -14.79 -27.17 11.35
C ARG A 73 -15.70 -26.29 10.50
N LEU A 74 -15.26 -25.09 10.18
CA LEU A 74 -15.90 -24.13 9.29
C LEU A 74 -15.24 -24.22 7.92
N PHE A 75 -16.03 -24.36 6.86
CA PHE A 75 -15.47 -24.48 5.51
C PHE A 75 -16.38 -23.88 4.44
N THR A 76 -15.81 -23.50 3.30
CA THR A 76 -16.54 -23.24 2.06
C THR A 76 -16.38 -24.41 1.10
N HIS A 77 -17.39 -24.71 0.29
CA HIS A 77 -17.34 -25.84 -0.66
C HIS A 77 -16.30 -25.67 -1.77
N ASP A 78 -15.87 -24.43 -2.04
CA ASP A 78 -14.81 -24.10 -2.98
C ASP A 78 -13.40 -24.14 -2.35
N GLY A 79 -13.28 -24.48 -1.06
CA GLY A 79 -12.00 -24.63 -0.36
C GLY A 79 -11.30 -23.32 0.03
N ARG A 80 -11.91 -22.14 -0.22
CA ARG A 80 -11.33 -20.85 0.18
C ARG A 80 -11.20 -20.70 1.70
N ILE A 81 -12.11 -21.29 2.46
CA ILE A 81 -12.03 -21.38 3.92
C ILE A 81 -12.07 -22.85 4.33
N ASP A 82 -11.12 -23.25 5.19
CA ASP A 82 -11.12 -24.51 5.93
C ASP A 82 -10.45 -24.28 7.28
N HIS A 83 -11.26 -24.06 8.32
CA HIS A 83 -10.78 -23.68 9.63
C HIS A 83 -11.37 -24.57 10.72
N ARG A 84 -10.52 -25.14 11.56
CA ARG A 84 -10.92 -25.85 12.78
C ARG A 84 -10.97 -24.86 13.94
N LEU A 85 -12.19 -24.53 14.38
CA LEU A 85 -12.45 -23.75 15.57
C LEU A 85 -12.52 -24.71 16.78
N ASP A 86 -11.37 -25.22 17.22
CA ASP A 86 -11.22 -26.19 18.33
C ASP A 86 -10.37 -25.67 19.51
N THR A 87 -9.82 -24.46 19.37
CA THR A 87 -9.08 -23.80 20.45
C THR A 87 -9.98 -22.79 21.15
N ALA A 88 -10.35 -23.07 22.40
CA ALA A 88 -11.17 -22.18 23.20
C ALA A 88 -10.54 -20.78 23.31
N GLN A 89 -11.39 -19.75 23.28
CA GLN A 89 -11.05 -18.35 23.51
C GLN A 89 -10.09 -17.74 22.48
N ARG A 90 -9.90 -18.39 21.32
CA ARG A 90 -9.14 -17.84 20.18
C ARG A 90 -10.11 -17.32 19.11
N PRO A 91 -10.16 -16.00 18.85
CA PRO A 91 -10.99 -15.45 17.79
C PRO A 91 -10.51 -15.86 16.40
N PHE A 92 -11.45 -16.17 15.51
CA PHE A 92 -11.24 -16.42 14.08
C PHE A 92 -12.09 -15.44 13.27
N ALA A 93 -11.45 -14.66 12.40
CA ALA A 93 -12.11 -13.68 11.55
C ALA A 93 -12.36 -14.24 10.15
N PHE A 94 -13.54 -13.96 9.59
CA PHE A 94 -13.93 -14.36 8.24
C PHE A 94 -14.97 -13.40 7.65
N SER A 95 -15.11 -13.37 6.33
CA SER A 95 -16.12 -12.55 5.67
C SER A 95 -17.52 -13.18 5.81
N GLY A 96 -18.51 -12.35 6.13
CA GLY A 96 -19.92 -12.73 6.11
C GLY A 96 -20.47 -12.96 4.71
N ASP A 97 -19.75 -12.56 3.66
CA ASP A 97 -20.10 -12.82 2.25
C ASP A 97 -19.99 -14.31 1.90
N GLU A 98 -19.22 -15.06 2.69
CA GLU A 98 -18.88 -16.45 2.41
C GLU A 98 -20.00 -17.40 2.83
N ALA A 99 -20.34 -18.34 1.95
CA ALA A 99 -21.26 -19.43 2.21
C ALA A 99 -20.59 -20.52 3.07
N ILE A 100 -20.41 -20.22 4.36
CA ILE A 100 -19.79 -21.11 5.33
C ILE A 100 -20.75 -22.26 5.68
N ASP A 101 -20.24 -23.48 5.62
CA ASP A 101 -20.83 -24.67 6.21
C ASP A 101 -19.98 -25.13 7.41
N CYS A 102 -20.56 -25.93 8.30
CA CYS A 102 -19.83 -26.49 9.41
C CYS A 102 -20.09 -27.97 9.65
N THR A 103 -19.07 -28.64 10.20
CA THR A 103 -19.21 -29.96 10.84
C THR A 103 -18.77 -29.86 12.29
N LEU A 104 -19.52 -30.50 13.20
CA LEU A 104 -19.13 -30.64 14.59
C LEU A 104 -17.86 -31.51 14.70
N LEU A 105 -16.92 -31.11 15.56
CA LEU A 105 -15.75 -31.91 15.89
C LEU A 105 -16.03 -32.95 17.00
N GLY A 106 -17.15 -32.77 17.70
CA GLY A 106 -17.67 -33.66 18.73
C GLY A 106 -19.12 -33.29 19.08
N GLY A 107 -19.36 -32.92 20.33
CA GLY A 107 -20.65 -32.43 20.82
C GLY A 107 -20.99 -31.00 20.40
N ALA A 108 -22.12 -30.51 20.91
CA ALA A 108 -22.55 -29.13 20.69
C ALA A 108 -21.50 -28.14 21.21
N SER A 109 -21.30 -27.06 20.47
CA SER A 109 -20.32 -26.02 20.79
C SER A 109 -20.99 -24.68 21.00
N ASN A 110 -20.45 -23.88 21.93
CA ASN A 110 -20.88 -22.50 22.14
C ASN A 110 -19.82 -21.54 21.62
N ASP A 111 -20.23 -20.57 20.84
CA ASP A 111 -19.34 -19.54 20.30
C ASP A 111 -19.84 -18.13 20.60
N PHE A 112 -18.90 -17.20 20.63
CA PHE A 112 -19.14 -15.76 20.69
C PHE A 112 -18.90 -15.18 19.30
N ASN A 113 -19.92 -14.57 18.72
CA ASN A 113 -19.92 -14.07 17.36
C ASN A 113 -20.11 -12.55 17.34
N VAL A 114 -19.18 -11.86 16.69
CA VAL A 114 -19.20 -10.41 16.44
C VAL A 114 -19.39 -10.18 14.95
N MET A 115 -20.29 -9.28 14.59
CA MET A 115 -20.62 -8.92 13.21
C MET A 115 -20.59 -7.40 13.07
N THR A 116 -19.89 -6.87 12.08
CA THR A 116 -19.81 -5.42 11.79
C THR A 116 -20.06 -5.15 10.32
N ARG A 117 -20.85 -4.11 10.00
CA ARG A 117 -21.01 -3.63 8.62
C ARG A 117 -19.71 -3.04 8.13
N ARG A 118 -19.12 -3.69 7.12
CA ARG A 118 -17.87 -3.29 6.48
C ARG A 118 -17.98 -1.85 5.97
N GLY A 119 -16.93 -1.07 6.18
CA GLY A 119 -16.89 0.35 5.79
C GLY A 119 -17.65 1.30 6.73
N GLN A 120 -18.46 0.81 7.67
CA GLN A 120 -19.08 1.64 8.70
C GLN A 120 -18.44 1.41 10.07
N TRP A 121 -18.20 0.14 10.42
CA TRP A 121 -17.73 -0.28 11.73
C TRP A 121 -16.61 -1.31 11.60
N ARG A 122 -15.69 -1.31 12.55
CA ARG A 122 -14.70 -2.39 12.73
C ARG A 122 -14.70 -2.86 14.19
N ALA A 123 -14.49 -4.15 14.39
CA ALA A 123 -14.37 -4.74 15.72
C ALA A 123 -12.92 -5.17 16.00
N GLU A 124 -12.42 -4.84 17.18
CA GLU A 124 -11.20 -5.42 17.74
C GLU A 124 -11.63 -6.39 18.85
N VAL A 125 -11.38 -7.69 18.65
CA VAL A 125 -11.74 -8.75 19.61
C VAL A 125 -10.48 -9.31 20.26
N ARG A 126 -10.41 -9.27 21.59
CA ARG A 126 -9.29 -9.80 22.38
C ARG A 126 -9.82 -10.63 23.55
N VAL A 127 -9.03 -11.61 23.97
CA VAL A 127 -9.22 -12.27 25.27
C VAL A 127 -8.02 -11.91 26.14
N LEU A 128 -8.32 -11.37 27.32
CA LEU A 128 -7.34 -10.92 28.30
C LEU A 128 -7.26 -11.93 29.45
N ASP A 129 -6.06 -12.18 29.93
CA ASP A 129 -5.73 -13.11 31.02
C ASP A 129 -4.98 -12.44 32.19
N GLY A 130 -4.86 -11.11 32.14
CA GLY A 130 -4.16 -10.29 33.11
C GLY A 130 -4.71 -8.87 33.18
N ALA A 131 -4.22 -8.10 34.16
CA ALA A 131 -4.59 -6.70 34.30
C ALA A 131 -4.14 -5.89 33.07
N SER A 132 -5.03 -5.05 32.54
CA SER A 132 -4.78 -4.32 31.29
C SER A 132 -5.63 -3.05 31.19
N ALA A 133 -5.17 -2.12 30.35
CA ALA A 133 -5.95 -0.98 29.92
C ALA A 133 -6.60 -1.29 28.56
N ILE A 134 -7.88 -0.95 28.43
CA ILE A 134 -8.64 -1.01 27.18
C ILE A 134 -8.91 0.42 26.75
N ASP A 135 -8.35 0.80 25.60
CA ASP A 135 -8.49 2.12 25.01
C ASP A 135 -9.96 2.48 24.72
N ALA A 136 -10.25 3.77 24.74
CA ALA A 136 -11.59 4.29 24.50
C ALA A 136 -12.19 3.79 23.17
N ALA A 137 -13.45 3.37 23.17
CA ALA A 137 -14.23 3.07 21.97
C ALA A 137 -15.67 3.56 22.14
N PRO A 138 -16.33 4.09 21.09
CA PRO A 138 -17.72 4.58 21.19
C PRO A 138 -18.74 3.46 21.43
N HIS A 139 -18.40 2.23 21.06
CA HIS A 139 -19.21 1.04 21.31
C HIS A 139 -18.32 -0.12 21.76
N GLY A 140 -18.90 -1.09 22.47
CA GLY A 140 -18.19 -2.31 22.81
C GLY A 140 -18.91 -3.21 23.79
N VAL A 141 -18.29 -4.36 24.04
CA VAL A 141 -18.77 -5.40 24.95
C VAL A 141 -17.58 -5.96 25.74
N LEU A 142 -17.72 -6.07 27.05
CA LEU A 142 -16.84 -6.85 27.93
C LEU A 142 -17.63 -8.03 28.51
N LEU A 143 -17.04 -9.21 28.52
CA LEU A 143 -17.65 -10.43 29.07
C LEU A 143 -16.61 -11.23 29.86
N ALA A 144 -16.86 -11.45 31.15
CA ALA A 144 -16.02 -12.31 31.98
C ALA A 144 -16.31 -13.78 31.63
N LEU A 145 -15.38 -14.41 30.89
CA LEU A 145 -15.49 -15.79 30.44
C LEU A 145 -15.17 -16.79 31.56
N ARG A 146 -14.22 -16.43 32.43
CA ARG A 146 -13.82 -17.22 33.60
C ARG A 146 -13.36 -16.28 34.70
N GLY A 147 -13.68 -16.62 35.94
CA GLY A 147 -13.29 -15.87 37.12
C GLY A 147 -13.95 -14.48 37.20
N ALA A 148 -13.82 -13.85 38.36
CA ALA A 148 -14.30 -12.49 38.56
C ALA A 148 -13.28 -11.46 38.08
N TRP A 149 -13.79 -10.33 37.60
CA TRP A 149 -13.00 -9.19 37.14
C TRP A 149 -13.50 -7.91 37.79
N ARG A 150 -12.58 -6.99 38.03
CA ARG A 150 -12.87 -5.58 38.31
C ARG A 150 -12.70 -4.77 37.02
N LEU A 151 -13.76 -4.10 36.58
CA LEU A 151 -13.83 -3.25 35.38
C LEU A 151 -14.02 -1.80 35.83
N ASN A 152 -12.94 -1.01 35.81
CA ASN A 152 -12.84 0.25 36.55
C ASN A 152 -13.18 0.03 38.04
N ASP A 153 -14.24 0.65 38.54
CA ASP A 153 -14.71 0.48 39.91
C ASP A 153 -15.82 -0.59 40.06
N GLU A 154 -16.25 -1.21 38.96
CA GLU A 154 -17.33 -2.20 38.95
C GLU A 154 -16.82 -3.63 39.07
N ALA A 155 -17.47 -4.44 39.91
CA ALA A 155 -17.25 -5.89 39.90
C ALA A 155 -18.02 -6.54 38.74
N CYS A 156 -17.45 -7.56 38.11
CA CYS A 156 -18.03 -8.34 37.02
C CYS A 156 -17.75 -9.82 37.29
N GLY A 157 -18.79 -10.57 37.66
CA GLY A 157 -18.67 -12.00 37.93
C GLY A 157 -18.52 -12.83 36.65
N GLU A 158 -18.12 -14.10 36.79
CA GLU A 158 -18.09 -15.03 35.67
C GLU A 158 -19.46 -15.14 34.99
N GLY A 159 -19.48 -15.03 33.66
CA GLY A 159 -20.69 -14.99 32.84
C GLY A 159 -21.43 -13.65 32.84
N GLU A 160 -20.96 -12.65 33.59
CA GLU A 160 -21.47 -11.27 33.52
C GLU A 160 -20.67 -10.43 32.52
N GLY A 161 -21.30 -9.36 32.05
CA GLY A 161 -20.65 -8.43 31.13
C GLY A 161 -21.26 -7.04 31.11
N LEU A 162 -20.56 -6.15 30.42
CA LEU A 162 -20.94 -4.76 30.18
C LEU A 162 -21.03 -4.52 28.67
N GLN A 163 -22.02 -3.74 28.24
CA GLN A 163 -22.10 -3.22 26.87
C GLN A 163 -22.29 -1.71 26.88
N TRP A 164 -21.81 -1.03 25.84
CA TRP A 164 -22.05 0.39 25.65
C TRP A 164 -22.16 0.73 24.17
N ALA A 165 -22.90 1.80 23.87
CA ALA A 165 -23.08 2.34 22.53
C ALA A 165 -23.23 3.86 22.57
N ASP A 166 -22.77 4.53 21.51
CA ASP A 166 -22.83 5.99 21.32
C ASP A 166 -22.20 6.81 22.48
N ALA A 167 -21.31 6.20 23.26
CA ALA A 167 -20.67 6.81 24.41
C ALA A 167 -19.28 6.22 24.61
N ALA A 168 -18.23 6.97 24.23
CA ALA A 168 -16.86 6.47 24.33
C ALA A 168 -16.47 6.06 25.76
N GLN A 169 -16.14 4.78 25.96
CA GLN A 169 -15.69 4.23 27.24
C GLN A 169 -14.29 3.63 27.12
N ALA A 170 -13.43 3.94 28.09
CA ALA A 170 -12.15 3.27 28.32
C ALA A 170 -12.23 2.47 29.64
N TRP A 171 -11.45 1.40 29.75
CA TRP A 171 -11.52 0.50 30.89
C TRP A 171 -10.14 0.15 31.43
N GLN A 172 -10.01 0.19 32.75
CA GLN A 172 -8.96 -0.51 33.49
C GLN A 172 -9.56 -1.82 33.97
N VAL A 173 -9.00 -2.94 33.53
CA VAL A 173 -9.50 -4.27 33.87
C VAL A 173 -8.49 -5.01 34.72
N MET A 174 -8.95 -5.65 35.79
CA MET A 174 -8.09 -6.40 36.70
C MET A 174 -8.77 -7.72 37.06
N PRO A 175 -8.11 -8.87 36.87
CA PRO A 175 -8.65 -10.16 37.26
C PRO A 175 -8.52 -10.38 38.77
N ASP A 176 -9.48 -11.08 39.36
CA ASP A 176 -9.41 -11.50 40.77
C ASP A 176 -8.63 -12.83 40.96
N SER A 177 -8.35 -13.56 39.87
CA SER A 177 -7.58 -14.81 39.87
C SER A 177 -6.70 -14.98 38.61
N ALA A 178 -5.67 -15.82 38.68
CA ALA A 178 -4.73 -16.03 37.56
C ALA A 178 -5.34 -16.81 36.37
N ASP A 179 -6.39 -17.57 36.61
CA ASP A 179 -7.12 -18.32 35.60
C ASP A 179 -8.28 -17.52 34.98
N ALA A 180 -8.51 -16.28 35.45
CA ALA A 180 -9.58 -15.44 34.95
C ALA A 180 -9.35 -15.05 33.49
N ARG A 181 -10.44 -14.95 32.72
CA ARG A 181 -10.41 -14.62 31.28
C ARG A 181 -11.50 -13.61 30.96
N LEU A 182 -11.16 -12.51 30.32
CA LEU A 182 -12.09 -11.46 29.90
C LEU A 182 -12.08 -11.35 28.38
N LEU A 183 -13.24 -11.53 27.75
CA LEU A 183 -13.42 -11.20 26.34
C LEU A 183 -13.73 -9.70 26.24
N ALA A 184 -12.92 -8.99 25.46
CA ALA A 184 -13.06 -7.56 25.21
C ALA A 184 -13.29 -7.30 23.72
N VAL A 185 -14.40 -6.65 23.40
CA VAL A 185 -14.74 -6.17 22.06
C VAL A 185 -14.77 -4.65 22.07
N ARG A 186 -13.91 -4.04 21.27
CA ARG A 186 -13.99 -2.60 20.95
C ARG A 186 -14.59 -2.46 19.57
N ILE A 187 -15.67 -1.69 19.44
CA ILE A 187 -16.29 -1.39 18.15
C ILE A 187 -16.06 0.09 17.85
N LEU A 188 -15.31 0.31 16.80
CA LEU A 188 -14.87 1.63 16.36
C LEU A 188 -15.58 1.95 15.05
N PRO A 189 -15.87 3.23 14.76
CA PRO A 189 -16.14 3.64 13.39
C PRO A 189 -15.00 3.09 12.54
N ALA A 190 -15.33 2.61 11.35
CA ALA A 190 -14.31 2.32 10.37
C ALA A 190 -13.48 3.61 10.22
N SER A 191 -12.26 3.58 10.74
CA SER A 191 -11.40 4.75 10.72
C SER A 191 -11.09 5.05 9.26
N PRO A 192 -10.98 6.32 8.84
CA PRO A 192 -10.46 6.65 7.51
C PRO A 192 -9.02 6.14 7.29
N ALA A 193 -8.39 5.54 8.32
CA ALA A 193 -7.13 4.82 8.27
C ALA A 193 -7.24 3.32 7.92
N ASN A 194 -8.45 2.80 7.70
CA ASN A 194 -8.71 1.50 7.03
C ASN A 194 -9.87 1.58 6.03
N ALA A 195 -10.46 2.76 5.85
CA ALA A 195 -10.60 3.22 4.50
C ALA A 195 -9.16 3.16 3.92
N THR A 196 -8.82 2.17 3.06
CA THR A 196 -8.62 2.55 1.65
C THR A 196 -9.20 3.94 1.46
N THR A 197 -8.37 4.92 1.15
CA THR A 197 -8.93 6.14 0.59
C THR A 197 -9.74 5.66 -0.60
N GLY A 198 -11.01 5.41 -0.35
CA GLY A 198 -12.07 5.31 -1.30
C GLY A 198 -12.23 6.75 -1.80
N THR A 199 -11.19 7.27 -2.45
CA THR A 199 -11.31 7.30 -3.90
C THR A 199 -12.03 6.03 -4.32
N THR A 200 -13.36 6.08 -4.22
CA THR A 200 -14.24 5.23 -5.02
C THR A 200 -13.54 5.13 -6.35
N MET A 201 -13.35 3.93 -6.89
CA MET A 201 -12.78 3.73 -8.23
C MET A 201 -13.56 4.63 -9.18
N LYS A 202 -13.07 5.85 -9.33
CA LYS A 202 -13.70 6.96 -9.99
C LYS A 202 -12.76 7.16 -11.14
N PRO A 203 -13.11 6.68 -12.33
CA PRO A 203 -12.29 6.97 -13.49
C PRO A 203 -12.06 8.48 -13.55
N VAL A 204 -10.89 8.91 -14.05
CA VAL A 204 -10.40 10.31 -14.03
C VAL A 204 -11.50 11.33 -14.36
N ASN A 205 -12.34 10.97 -15.32
CA ASN A 205 -13.43 11.78 -15.86
C ASN A 205 -14.52 12.15 -14.83
N GLU A 206 -14.65 11.41 -13.74
CA GLU A 206 -15.60 11.67 -12.65
C GLU A 206 -15.11 12.68 -11.62
N PHE A 207 -13.80 12.99 -11.58
CA PHE A 207 -13.28 14.06 -10.74
C PHE A 207 -13.67 15.44 -11.31
N PRO A 208 -13.88 16.45 -10.44
CA PRO A 208 -14.12 17.82 -10.88
C PRO A 208 -13.03 18.31 -11.84
N SER A 209 -13.42 19.08 -12.85
CA SER A 209 -12.45 19.73 -13.73
C SER A 209 -11.57 20.69 -12.93
N ALA A 210 -10.27 20.69 -13.21
CA ALA A 210 -9.35 21.71 -12.71
C ALA A 210 -9.27 22.94 -13.61
N ASP A 211 -10.03 22.97 -14.72
CA ASP A 211 -10.09 24.12 -15.63
C ASP A 211 -10.51 25.38 -14.87
N GLY A 212 -9.84 26.48 -15.17
CA GLY A 212 -10.02 27.76 -14.49
C GLY A 212 -8.72 28.45 -14.13
N LEU A 213 -8.85 29.51 -13.33
CA LEU A 213 -7.78 30.34 -12.83
C LEU A 213 -7.54 30.04 -11.35
N TRP A 214 -6.41 29.41 -11.06
CA TRP A 214 -5.93 29.15 -9.71
C TRP A 214 -5.17 30.38 -9.20
N THR A 215 -5.61 30.95 -8.08
CA THR A 215 -5.00 32.12 -7.41
C THR A 215 -4.88 31.86 -5.91
N GLY A 216 -4.31 32.79 -5.14
CA GLY A 216 -4.04 32.53 -3.73
C GLY A 216 -3.06 31.37 -3.55
N ILE A 217 -2.05 31.28 -4.42
CA ILE A 217 -1.03 30.23 -4.39
C ILE A 217 0.37 30.85 -4.39
N ARG A 218 1.38 30.06 -4.03
CA ARG A 218 2.80 30.41 -4.14
C ARG A 218 3.51 29.30 -4.89
N LEU A 219 4.06 29.60 -6.06
CA LEU A 219 4.77 28.60 -6.86
C LEU A 219 6.11 28.29 -6.20
N ALA A 220 6.50 27.02 -6.07
CA ALA A 220 7.77 26.65 -5.46
C ALA A 220 8.99 27.23 -6.21
N SER A 221 8.87 27.55 -7.49
CA SER A 221 9.88 28.24 -8.29
C SER A 221 10.06 29.72 -7.93
N ASP A 222 9.06 30.35 -7.31
CA ASP A 222 9.11 31.73 -6.80
C ASP A 222 8.12 31.90 -5.63
N ALA A 223 8.51 31.38 -4.46
CA ALA A 223 7.62 31.31 -3.30
C ALA A 223 7.39 32.67 -2.59
N ASN A 224 8.07 33.73 -3.04
CA ASN A 224 8.04 35.08 -2.44
C ASN A 224 6.93 35.97 -3.00
N ALA A 225 6.33 35.58 -4.13
CA ALA A 225 5.24 36.30 -4.77
C ALA A 225 3.97 35.47 -4.80
N GLU A 226 2.82 36.14 -4.89
CA GLU A 226 1.58 35.46 -5.20
C GLU A 226 1.63 34.96 -6.66
N GLY A 227 1.41 33.66 -6.83
CA GLY A 227 1.37 33.00 -8.12
C GLY A 227 -0.06 32.82 -8.66
N ALA A 228 -0.14 32.46 -9.93
CA ALA A 228 -1.37 31.98 -10.54
C ALA A 228 -1.06 30.87 -11.57
N ILE A 229 -2.03 29.97 -11.78
CA ILE A 229 -1.99 28.92 -12.80
C ILE A 229 -3.32 28.97 -13.57
N VAL A 230 -3.24 28.97 -14.89
CA VAL A 230 -4.40 28.84 -15.78
C VAL A 230 -4.43 27.43 -16.34
N VAL A 231 -5.53 26.74 -16.13
CA VAL A 231 -5.80 25.41 -16.69
C VAL A 231 -6.96 25.52 -17.67
N GLU A 232 -6.79 25.01 -18.88
CA GLU A 232 -7.87 24.86 -19.85
C GLU A 232 -7.75 23.52 -20.57
N GLN A 233 -8.87 22.79 -20.67
CA GLN A 233 -8.93 21.47 -21.27
C GLN A 233 -7.93 20.50 -20.61
N GLY A 234 -7.74 20.64 -19.29
CA GLY A 234 -6.82 19.84 -18.50
C GLY A 234 -5.34 20.07 -18.75
N ALA A 235 -4.96 21.13 -19.48
CA ALA A 235 -3.58 21.53 -19.72
C ALA A 235 -3.28 22.90 -19.11
N ILE A 236 -2.05 23.10 -18.68
CA ILE A 236 -1.56 24.39 -18.20
C ILE A 236 -1.41 25.31 -19.42
N ARG A 237 -2.07 26.45 -19.39
CA ARG A 237 -1.96 27.49 -20.43
C ARG A 237 -1.01 28.59 -20.03
N TRP A 238 -0.94 28.88 -18.74
CA TRP A 238 -0.08 29.91 -18.19
C TRP A 238 0.22 29.61 -16.72
N ALA A 239 1.43 29.92 -16.27
CA ALA A 239 1.82 29.87 -14.86
C ALA A 239 2.88 30.93 -14.57
N GLY A 240 2.75 31.66 -13.47
CA GLY A 240 3.70 32.71 -13.09
C GLY A 240 3.19 33.59 -11.96
N ALA A 241 3.85 34.72 -11.74
CA ALA A 241 3.43 35.72 -10.75
C ALA A 241 2.06 36.30 -11.13
N ARG A 242 1.12 36.35 -10.19
CA ARG A 242 -0.26 36.85 -10.40
C ARG A 242 -0.30 38.26 -11.00
N SER A 243 0.66 39.11 -10.65
CA SER A 243 0.80 40.46 -11.21
C SER A 243 1.08 40.50 -12.71
N ALA A 244 1.57 39.40 -13.29
CA ALA A 244 1.85 39.23 -14.72
C ALA A 244 0.77 38.42 -15.45
N LEU A 245 -0.36 38.11 -14.78
CA LEU A 245 -1.46 37.35 -15.39
C LEU A 245 -2.04 38.09 -16.60
N PRO A 246 -2.08 37.47 -17.80
CA PRO A 246 -2.72 38.07 -18.97
C PRO A 246 -4.21 38.37 -18.73
N ALA A 247 -4.65 39.56 -19.16
CA ALA A 247 -6.01 40.05 -18.91
C ALA A 247 -7.11 39.14 -19.51
N GLU A 248 -6.78 38.39 -20.56
CA GLU A 248 -7.71 37.43 -21.20
C GLU A 248 -8.12 36.28 -20.27
N PHE A 249 -7.30 35.93 -19.28
CA PHE A 249 -7.58 34.83 -18.35
C PHE A 249 -8.30 35.29 -17.07
N ALA A 250 -8.44 36.59 -16.84
CA ALA A 250 -9.00 37.13 -15.60
C ALA A 250 -10.48 36.78 -15.37
N GLY A 251 -11.21 36.40 -16.42
CA GLY A 251 -12.63 36.02 -16.35
C GLY A 251 -12.90 34.51 -16.21
N LEU A 252 -11.85 33.67 -16.16
CA LEU A 252 -12.01 32.22 -15.99
C LEU A 252 -12.54 31.85 -14.60
N ALA A 253 -13.13 30.66 -14.47
CA ALA A 253 -13.66 30.16 -13.19
C ALA A 253 -12.55 30.16 -12.12
N PRO A 254 -12.76 30.79 -10.95
CA PRO A 254 -11.71 30.91 -9.95
C PRO A 254 -11.57 29.64 -9.10
N HIS A 255 -10.32 29.26 -8.80
CA HIS A 255 -9.96 28.29 -7.75
C HIS A 255 -9.06 28.99 -6.73
N ASP A 256 -9.46 29.00 -5.46
CA ASP A 256 -8.67 29.61 -4.38
C ASP A 256 -7.76 28.57 -3.72
N GLY A 257 -6.45 28.79 -3.85
CA GLY A 257 -5.42 27.98 -3.23
C GLY A 257 -5.19 28.23 -1.75
N GLY A 258 -5.77 29.30 -1.17
CA GLY A 258 -5.70 29.58 0.27
C GLY A 258 -4.28 29.86 0.81
N GLY A 259 -3.41 30.43 -0.01
CA GLY A 259 -1.99 30.71 0.29
C GLY A 259 -1.05 29.50 0.17
N ALA A 260 -1.53 28.36 -0.33
CA ALA A 260 -0.77 27.12 -0.40
C ALA A 260 0.48 27.24 -1.28
N LEU A 261 1.54 26.53 -0.88
CA LEU A 261 2.70 26.29 -1.75
C LEU A 261 2.28 25.33 -2.87
N VAL A 262 2.78 25.51 -4.09
CA VAL A 262 2.48 24.65 -5.24
C VAL A 262 3.74 24.10 -5.87
N THR A 263 3.80 22.79 -6.05
CA THR A 263 4.84 22.09 -6.81
C THR A 263 4.24 21.37 -8.01
N PRO A 264 5.05 20.98 -9.01
CA PRO A 264 4.63 19.94 -9.95
C PRO A 264 4.14 18.70 -9.19
N GLY A 265 3.25 17.93 -9.82
CA GLY A 265 2.82 16.65 -9.31
C GLY A 265 4.01 15.71 -9.15
N LEU A 266 4.07 14.99 -8.03
CA LEU A 266 5.20 14.12 -7.74
C LEU A 266 5.23 12.93 -8.71
N VAL A 267 6.43 12.41 -8.98
CA VAL A 267 6.66 11.24 -9.84
C VAL A 267 7.47 10.21 -9.07
N ASP A 268 6.92 9.01 -8.88
CA ASP A 268 7.65 7.87 -8.30
C ASP A 268 8.17 6.98 -9.43
N CYS A 269 9.45 7.15 -9.80
CA CYS A 269 10.03 6.59 -11.02
C CYS A 269 10.58 5.17 -10.92
N HIS A 270 10.44 4.53 -9.76
CA HIS A 270 10.94 3.19 -9.49
C HIS A 270 10.15 2.51 -8.36
N THR A 271 9.27 1.55 -8.72
CA THR A 271 8.54 0.72 -7.74
C THR A 271 8.31 -0.70 -8.24
N HIS A 272 8.11 -1.64 -7.30
CA HIS A 272 7.60 -2.99 -7.54
C HIS A 272 6.26 -3.16 -6.84
N LEU A 273 5.27 -2.32 -7.20
CA LEU A 273 4.00 -2.20 -6.49
C LEU A 273 3.13 -3.47 -6.51
N VAL A 274 3.20 -4.23 -7.60
CA VAL A 274 2.36 -5.40 -7.86
C VAL A 274 3.07 -6.68 -7.44
N TYR A 275 2.67 -7.23 -6.31
CA TYR A 275 3.16 -8.50 -5.79
C TYR A 275 2.15 -9.13 -4.83
N GLY A 276 2.18 -10.46 -4.74
CA GLY A 276 1.41 -11.24 -3.79
C GLY A 276 2.08 -11.34 -2.42
N GLY A 277 1.28 -11.36 -1.35
CA GLY A 277 1.73 -11.64 0.01
C GLY A 277 2.54 -10.51 0.67
N GLN A 278 3.35 -10.86 1.67
CA GLN A 278 4.23 -9.93 2.41
C GLN A 278 5.46 -10.66 2.97
N ARG A 279 6.52 -9.91 3.32
CA ARG A 279 7.75 -10.46 3.93
C ARG A 279 7.98 -10.01 5.37
N ALA A 280 6.93 -9.56 6.07
CA ALA A 280 7.01 -9.14 7.47
C ALA A 280 7.53 -10.24 8.40
N ASN A 281 7.16 -11.51 8.15
CA ASN A 281 7.67 -12.64 8.95
C ASN A 281 9.18 -12.81 8.80
N GLU A 282 9.71 -12.70 7.58
CA GLU A 282 11.16 -12.74 7.35
C GLU A 282 11.88 -11.60 8.08
N PHE A 283 11.31 -10.38 8.04
CA PHE A 283 11.85 -9.25 8.77
C PHE A 283 11.91 -9.52 10.28
N ALA A 284 10.83 -10.07 10.85
CA ALA A 284 10.78 -10.46 12.26
C ALA A 284 11.82 -11.55 12.60
N MET A 285 11.99 -12.56 11.74
CA MET A 285 12.99 -13.63 11.93
C MET A 285 14.41 -13.09 11.92
N ARG A 286 14.75 -12.22 10.96
CA ARG A 286 16.07 -11.58 10.89
C ARG A 286 16.37 -10.76 12.15
N LEU A 287 15.39 -10.00 12.65
CA LEU A 287 15.53 -9.24 13.89
C LEU A 287 15.68 -10.13 15.13
N ALA A 288 15.09 -11.33 15.12
CA ALA A 288 15.26 -12.34 16.16
C ALA A 288 16.59 -13.11 16.08
N GLY A 289 17.46 -12.77 15.12
CA GLY A 289 18.80 -13.37 14.98
C GLY A 289 18.88 -14.58 14.04
N ALA A 290 17.84 -14.86 13.25
CA ALA A 290 17.87 -15.95 12.27
C ALA A 290 18.94 -15.68 11.19
N THR A 291 19.70 -16.70 10.87
CA THR A 291 20.67 -16.70 9.76
C THR A 291 19.96 -16.63 8.40
N TYR A 292 20.67 -16.20 7.36
CA TYR A 292 20.14 -16.19 6.00
C TYR A 292 19.66 -17.58 5.56
N GLU A 293 20.39 -18.65 5.92
CA GLU A 293 20.01 -20.02 5.60
C GLU A 293 18.70 -20.45 6.28
N GLU A 294 18.47 -20.06 7.54
CA GLU A 294 17.23 -20.35 8.26
C GLU A 294 16.04 -19.61 7.65
N VAL A 295 16.24 -18.35 7.26
CA VAL A 295 15.23 -17.54 6.55
C VAL A 295 14.92 -18.17 5.18
N ALA A 296 15.93 -18.60 4.43
CA ALA A 296 15.74 -19.26 3.14
C ALA A 296 15.02 -20.62 3.28
N LYS A 297 15.40 -21.43 4.29
CA LYS A 297 14.71 -22.71 4.61
C LYS A 297 13.26 -22.51 5.02
N ALA A 298 12.94 -21.40 5.68
CA ALA A 298 11.55 -21.01 6.00
C ALA A 298 10.78 -20.46 4.78
N GLY A 299 11.36 -20.49 3.58
CA GLY A 299 10.75 -19.99 2.36
C GLY A 299 10.71 -18.47 2.27
N GLY A 300 11.66 -17.78 2.91
CA GLY A 300 11.89 -16.34 2.77
C GLY A 300 12.62 -15.95 1.47
N GLY A 301 13.00 -14.69 1.35
CA GLY A 301 13.67 -14.17 0.16
C GLY A 301 12.71 -13.81 -0.98
N ILE A 302 13.28 -13.43 -2.13
CA ILE A 302 12.51 -13.10 -3.34
C ILE A 302 11.59 -14.25 -3.79
N VAL A 303 12.03 -15.50 -3.60
CA VAL A 303 11.26 -16.71 -3.96
C VAL A 303 9.90 -16.75 -3.23
N SER A 304 9.81 -16.20 -2.01
CA SER A 304 8.55 -16.09 -1.27
C SER A 304 7.53 -15.21 -1.99
N SER A 305 7.97 -14.03 -2.42
CA SER A 305 7.16 -13.09 -3.19
C SER A 305 6.84 -13.63 -4.58
N VAL A 306 7.77 -14.35 -5.21
CA VAL A 306 7.52 -15.02 -6.50
C VAL A 306 6.42 -16.05 -6.37
N ARG A 307 6.49 -16.94 -5.37
CA ARG A 307 5.46 -17.95 -5.14
C ARG A 307 4.08 -17.30 -4.90
N ALA A 308 4.01 -16.34 -3.97
CA ALA A 308 2.75 -15.67 -3.65
C ALA A 308 2.16 -14.90 -4.85
N THR A 309 3.01 -14.31 -5.69
CA THR A 309 2.57 -13.61 -6.91
C THR A 309 2.12 -14.58 -8.00
N ARG A 310 2.76 -15.75 -8.10
CA ARG A 310 2.33 -16.81 -9.02
C ARG A 310 0.97 -17.37 -8.61
N GLU A 311 0.77 -17.66 -7.32
CA GLU A 311 -0.46 -18.22 -6.76
C GLU A 311 -1.68 -17.28 -6.81
N ALA A 312 -1.49 -15.97 -6.62
CA ALA A 312 -2.57 -14.99 -6.65
C ALA A 312 -3.08 -14.76 -8.09
N ASP A 313 -4.39 -14.77 -8.31
CA ASP A 313 -4.96 -14.35 -9.60
C ASP A 313 -4.82 -12.82 -9.81
N GLU A 314 -5.22 -12.35 -11.01
CA GLU A 314 -5.07 -10.96 -11.39
C GLU A 314 -5.88 -10.00 -10.50
N ASP A 315 -7.11 -10.39 -10.13
CA ASP A 315 -8.00 -9.57 -9.29
C ASP A 315 -7.50 -9.49 -7.85
N ALA A 316 -6.98 -10.60 -7.31
CA ALA A 316 -6.34 -10.63 -6.01
C ALA A 316 -5.07 -9.75 -5.97
N LEU A 317 -4.26 -9.78 -7.02
CA LEU A 317 -3.08 -8.90 -7.14
C LEU A 317 -3.48 -7.43 -7.25
N PHE A 318 -4.53 -7.12 -8.03
CA PHE A 318 -5.09 -5.78 -8.10
C PHE A 318 -5.57 -5.31 -6.72
N ALA A 319 -6.36 -6.12 -6.02
CA ALA A 319 -6.88 -5.80 -4.69
C ALA A 319 -5.77 -5.60 -3.64
N GLN A 320 -4.64 -6.30 -3.79
CA GLN A 320 -3.48 -6.13 -2.90
C GLN A 320 -2.63 -4.90 -3.24
N ALA A 321 -2.51 -4.54 -4.52
CA ALA A 321 -1.69 -3.41 -4.98
C ALA A 321 -2.44 -2.06 -4.89
N ALA A 322 -3.76 -2.05 -5.07
CA ALA A 322 -4.63 -0.90 -4.93
C ALA A 322 -4.41 -0.07 -3.64
N PRO A 323 -4.48 -0.65 -2.42
CA PRO A 323 -4.24 0.11 -1.19
C PRO A 323 -2.81 0.63 -1.07
N ARG A 324 -1.83 -0.01 -1.72
CA ARG A 324 -0.44 0.47 -1.76
C ARG A 324 -0.35 1.72 -2.64
N LEU A 325 -0.96 1.66 -3.83
CA LEU A 325 -1.03 2.80 -4.75
C LEU A 325 -1.71 4.01 -4.08
N GLU A 326 -2.84 3.79 -3.41
CA GLU A 326 -3.60 4.83 -2.72
C GLU A 326 -2.74 5.67 -1.76
N GLN A 327 -1.83 5.04 -1.00
CA GLN A 327 -0.92 5.76 -0.10
C GLN A 327 0.02 6.70 -0.87
N LEU A 328 0.58 6.24 -1.99
CA LEU A 328 1.44 7.05 -2.84
C LEU A 328 0.67 8.19 -3.52
N LEU A 329 -0.57 7.95 -3.94
CA LEU A 329 -1.44 8.98 -4.50
C LEU A 329 -1.79 10.06 -3.46
N ALA A 330 -1.98 9.66 -2.20
CA ALA A 330 -2.23 10.57 -1.09
C ALA A 330 -1.02 11.48 -0.78
N ASP A 331 0.20 11.06 -1.14
CA ASP A 331 1.41 11.90 -1.10
C ASP A 331 1.50 12.91 -2.26
N GLY A 332 0.56 12.89 -3.22
CA GLY A 332 0.56 13.79 -4.37
C GLY A 332 1.23 13.23 -5.63
N VAL A 333 1.46 11.91 -5.68
CA VAL A 333 1.99 11.23 -6.87
C VAL A 333 1.00 11.32 -8.04
N CYS A 334 1.48 11.85 -9.17
CA CYS A 334 0.73 12.03 -10.42
C CYS A 334 1.19 11.09 -11.53
N ALA A 335 2.40 10.55 -11.43
CA ALA A 335 2.90 9.47 -12.28
C ALA A 335 3.73 8.47 -11.47
N ILE A 336 3.61 7.19 -11.81
CA ILE A 336 4.30 6.11 -11.12
C ILE A 336 4.82 5.09 -12.13
N GLU A 337 6.02 4.58 -11.90
CA GLU A 337 6.51 3.38 -12.56
C GLU A 337 6.14 2.15 -11.76
N ILE A 338 5.64 1.10 -12.42
CA ILE A 338 5.40 -0.20 -11.81
C ILE A 338 6.13 -1.25 -12.63
N LYS A 339 7.10 -1.91 -11.98
CA LYS A 339 7.86 -3.01 -12.55
C LYS A 339 7.15 -4.34 -12.33
N SER A 340 7.34 -5.26 -13.26
CA SER A 340 7.08 -6.69 -13.02
C SER A 340 8.25 -7.34 -12.26
N GLY A 341 8.54 -8.62 -12.47
CA GLY A 341 9.72 -9.28 -11.90
C GLY A 341 9.49 -10.16 -10.67
N TYR A 342 8.26 -10.29 -10.18
CA TYR A 342 7.89 -11.35 -9.22
C TYR A 342 7.16 -12.53 -9.87
N GLY A 343 7.17 -12.63 -11.21
CA GLY A 343 6.53 -13.72 -11.95
C GLY A 343 7.55 -14.71 -12.52
N LEU A 344 8.66 -14.20 -13.06
CA LEU A 344 9.79 -14.96 -13.62
C LEU A 344 9.38 -16.02 -14.66
N SER A 345 8.29 -15.76 -15.38
CA SER A 345 7.73 -16.60 -16.45
C SER A 345 6.73 -15.75 -17.24
N LEU A 346 6.52 -16.06 -18.52
CA LEU A 346 5.68 -15.24 -19.42
C LEU A 346 4.29 -14.95 -18.83
N GLU A 347 3.59 -15.99 -18.40
CA GLU A 347 2.23 -15.87 -17.84
C GLU A 347 2.17 -14.90 -16.65
N HIS A 348 3.11 -15.01 -15.72
CA HIS A 348 3.07 -14.27 -14.47
C HIS A 348 3.65 -12.85 -14.58
N GLU A 349 4.61 -12.65 -15.50
CA GLU A 349 5.07 -11.30 -15.86
C GLU A 349 3.95 -10.54 -16.59
N ARG A 350 3.24 -11.20 -17.52
CA ARG A 350 2.04 -10.65 -18.18
C ARG A 350 0.99 -10.23 -17.16
N LYS A 351 0.67 -11.10 -16.20
CA LYS A 351 -0.31 -10.84 -15.13
C LYS A 351 0.04 -9.57 -14.34
N GLN A 352 1.29 -9.40 -13.91
CA GLN A 352 1.71 -8.19 -13.18
C GLN A 352 1.56 -6.92 -14.04
N LEU A 353 1.95 -6.97 -15.31
CA LEU A 353 1.86 -5.82 -16.20
C LEU A 353 0.41 -5.44 -16.50
N HIS A 354 -0.50 -6.41 -16.65
CA HIS A 354 -1.94 -6.13 -16.76
C HIS A 354 -2.50 -5.45 -15.51
N VAL A 355 -2.18 -5.95 -14.31
CA VAL A 355 -2.59 -5.30 -13.06
C VAL A 355 -2.07 -3.86 -12.99
N ALA A 356 -0.82 -3.62 -13.37
CA ALA A 356 -0.25 -2.27 -13.40
C ALA A 356 -1.03 -1.32 -14.33
N ARG A 357 -1.41 -1.78 -15.53
CA ARG A 357 -2.26 -1.00 -16.45
C ARG A 357 -3.65 -0.74 -15.86
N ARG A 358 -4.29 -1.76 -15.30
CA ARG A 358 -5.60 -1.65 -14.63
C ARG A 358 -5.58 -0.63 -13.49
N LEU A 359 -4.50 -0.59 -12.70
CA LEU A 359 -4.33 0.39 -11.63
C LEU A 359 -4.30 1.83 -12.18
N GLY A 360 -3.58 2.07 -13.28
CA GLY A 360 -3.53 3.38 -13.93
C GLY A 360 -4.91 3.86 -14.40
N GLU A 361 -5.67 2.97 -15.03
CA GLU A 361 -7.04 3.23 -15.48
C GLU A 361 -7.99 3.51 -14.31
N ALA A 362 -7.96 2.65 -13.27
CA ALA A 362 -8.86 2.72 -12.13
C ALA A 362 -8.65 3.98 -11.26
N TYR A 363 -7.40 4.37 -11.05
CA TYR A 363 -7.05 5.49 -10.15
C TYR A 363 -6.74 6.79 -10.88
N GLY A 364 -6.70 6.75 -12.20
CA GLY A 364 -6.49 7.95 -12.98
C GLY A 364 -5.12 8.59 -12.82
N VAL A 365 -4.11 7.74 -12.67
CA VAL A 365 -2.72 8.11 -12.54
C VAL A 365 -1.96 7.63 -13.77
N THR A 366 -0.95 8.38 -14.19
CA THR A 366 -0.07 7.92 -15.27
C THR A 366 0.77 6.76 -14.76
N VAL A 367 0.57 5.54 -15.29
CA VAL A 367 1.41 4.38 -14.97
C VAL A 367 2.34 4.07 -16.13
N ARG A 368 3.65 4.02 -15.84
CA ARG A 368 4.66 3.45 -16.75
C ARG A 368 4.98 2.02 -16.34
N THR A 369 4.79 1.08 -17.25
CA THR A 369 5.05 -0.34 -16.97
C THR A 369 6.44 -0.74 -17.45
N THR A 370 7.22 -1.33 -16.56
CA THR A 370 8.58 -1.77 -16.85
C THR A 370 8.67 -3.30 -16.75
N PHE A 371 9.06 -3.96 -17.83
CA PHE A 371 9.28 -5.39 -17.83
C PHE A 371 10.63 -5.71 -17.17
N LEU A 372 10.58 -6.44 -16.05
CA LEU A 372 11.74 -6.88 -15.29
C LEU A 372 11.75 -8.42 -15.19
N GLY A 373 11.65 -9.12 -16.32
CA GLY A 373 11.75 -10.58 -16.34
C GLY A 373 13.11 -11.08 -15.82
N ALA A 374 14.17 -10.30 -16.03
CA ALA A 374 15.51 -10.57 -15.50
C ALA A 374 15.72 -9.92 -14.11
N HIS A 375 14.81 -10.18 -13.17
CA HIS A 375 14.94 -9.75 -11.77
C HIS A 375 15.78 -10.72 -10.94
N ALA A 376 15.50 -12.01 -11.07
CA ALA A 376 16.20 -13.09 -10.40
C ALA A 376 16.08 -14.37 -11.23
N LEU A 377 16.97 -15.33 -10.97
CA LEU A 377 16.90 -16.64 -11.61
C LEU A 377 15.81 -17.49 -10.93
N PRO A 378 14.74 -17.90 -11.64
CA PRO A 378 13.73 -18.76 -11.06
C PRO A 378 14.29 -20.16 -10.74
N PRO A 379 13.76 -20.86 -9.71
CA PRO A 379 14.28 -22.15 -9.27
C PRO A 379 14.39 -23.22 -10.37
N GLU A 380 13.44 -23.26 -11.30
CA GLU A 380 13.43 -24.16 -12.46
C GLU A 380 14.61 -23.97 -13.44
N TYR A 381 15.31 -22.82 -13.37
CA TYR A 381 16.50 -22.51 -14.17
C TYR A 381 17.79 -22.45 -13.33
N ALA A 382 17.82 -23.02 -12.12
CA ALA A 382 19.02 -23.04 -11.30
C ALA A 382 20.25 -23.60 -12.06
N GLY A 383 21.34 -22.83 -12.09
CA GLY A 383 22.57 -23.17 -12.83
C GLY A 383 22.49 -23.00 -14.35
N ARG A 384 21.38 -22.46 -14.88
CA ARG A 384 21.08 -22.30 -16.32
C ARG A 384 20.58 -20.89 -16.62
N SER A 385 21.28 -19.88 -16.12
CA SER A 385 20.90 -18.47 -16.31
C SER A 385 20.89 -18.05 -17.78
N GLY A 386 21.80 -18.59 -18.60
CA GLY A 386 21.81 -18.40 -20.05
C GLY A 386 20.50 -18.85 -20.71
N ASP A 387 20.05 -20.08 -20.43
CA ASP A 387 18.77 -20.62 -20.96
C ASP A 387 17.58 -19.74 -20.55
N TYR A 388 17.59 -19.22 -19.31
CA TYR A 388 16.54 -18.32 -18.83
C TYR A 388 16.57 -16.96 -19.55
N ILE A 389 17.75 -16.40 -19.78
CA ILE A 389 17.90 -15.14 -20.50
C ILE A 389 17.51 -15.31 -21.98
N ASP A 390 17.78 -16.46 -22.59
CA ASP A 390 17.26 -16.80 -23.92
C ASP A 390 15.73 -16.80 -23.93
N LEU A 391 15.08 -17.41 -22.93
CA LEU A 391 13.62 -17.36 -22.78
C LEU A 391 13.11 -15.91 -22.63
N VAL A 392 13.76 -15.12 -21.78
CA VAL A 392 13.39 -13.70 -21.55
C VAL A 392 13.47 -12.92 -22.86
N CYS A 393 14.55 -13.08 -23.63
CA CYS A 393 14.81 -12.31 -24.84
C CYS A 393 13.98 -12.77 -26.05
N ASN A 394 13.80 -14.08 -26.22
CA ASN A 394 13.25 -14.65 -27.44
C ASN A 394 11.75 -14.94 -27.36
N GLU A 395 11.20 -15.11 -26.15
CA GLU A 395 9.79 -15.45 -25.96
C GLU A 395 9.05 -14.41 -25.12
N MET A 396 9.56 -14.09 -23.93
CA MET A 396 8.80 -13.26 -22.98
C MET A 396 8.68 -11.81 -23.45
N LEU A 397 9.82 -11.16 -23.69
CA LEU A 397 9.85 -9.75 -24.06
C LEU A 397 9.12 -9.48 -25.40
N PRO A 398 9.34 -10.25 -26.49
CA PRO A 398 8.60 -10.04 -27.74
C PRO A 398 7.09 -10.21 -27.59
N ALA A 399 6.62 -11.20 -26.82
CA ALA A 399 5.20 -11.42 -26.60
C ALA A 399 4.56 -10.24 -25.84
N LEU A 400 5.17 -9.82 -24.72
CA LEU A 400 4.66 -8.72 -23.90
C LEU A 400 4.71 -7.37 -24.63
N ALA A 401 5.74 -7.16 -25.46
CA ALA A 401 5.84 -5.97 -26.30
C ALA A 401 4.74 -5.94 -27.38
N ALA A 402 4.44 -7.08 -28.02
CA ALA A 402 3.37 -7.19 -29.01
C ALA A 402 1.97 -6.93 -28.40
N GLU A 403 1.80 -7.20 -27.11
CA GLU A 403 0.58 -6.92 -26.35
C GLU A 403 0.49 -5.46 -25.86
N GLY A 404 1.52 -4.63 -26.08
CA GLY A 404 1.55 -3.22 -25.64
C GLY A 404 1.73 -3.05 -24.12
N LEU A 405 2.21 -4.08 -23.43
CA LEU A 405 2.33 -4.10 -21.97
C LEU A 405 3.63 -3.50 -21.43
N VAL A 406 4.59 -3.16 -22.28
CA VAL A 406 5.95 -2.77 -21.89
C VAL A 406 6.24 -1.35 -22.37
N ASP A 407 6.44 -0.42 -21.43
CA ASP A 407 6.95 0.93 -21.73
C ASP A 407 8.48 1.01 -21.65
N ALA A 408 9.12 0.17 -20.82
CA ALA A 408 10.57 0.05 -20.71
C ALA A 408 10.99 -1.37 -20.27
N VAL A 409 12.27 -1.71 -20.48
CA VAL A 409 12.85 -2.99 -20.07
C VAL A 409 13.94 -2.77 -19.03
N ASP A 410 13.96 -3.58 -17.98
CA ASP A 410 14.88 -3.47 -16.85
C ASP A 410 15.52 -4.84 -16.55
N VAL A 411 16.66 -4.81 -15.87
CA VAL A 411 17.46 -5.98 -15.48
C VAL A 411 18.09 -5.72 -14.12
N PHE A 412 18.19 -6.75 -13.28
CA PHE A 412 19.03 -6.71 -12.10
C PHE A 412 20.45 -7.21 -12.44
N CYS A 413 21.35 -6.26 -12.74
CA CYS A 413 22.75 -6.54 -13.05
C CYS A 413 23.58 -6.54 -11.77
N GLU A 414 23.77 -7.73 -11.20
CA GLU A 414 24.48 -7.92 -9.94
C GLU A 414 25.01 -9.35 -9.83
N ARG A 415 26.06 -9.57 -9.03
CA ARG A 415 26.66 -10.90 -8.82
C ARG A 415 25.67 -11.97 -8.33
N ILE A 416 24.61 -11.55 -7.66
CA ILE A 416 23.57 -12.44 -7.12
C ILE A 416 22.39 -12.64 -8.09
N ALA A 417 22.41 -11.98 -9.24
CA ALA A 417 21.34 -12.02 -10.23
C ALA A 417 21.92 -12.30 -11.62
N PHE A 418 22.03 -11.30 -12.49
CA PHE A 418 22.51 -11.47 -13.86
C PHE A 418 23.83 -10.75 -14.12
N SER A 419 24.68 -11.38 -14.95
CA SER A 419 25.96 -10.82 -15.36
C SER A 419 25.80 -9.65 -16.35
N LEU A 420 26.89 -8.92 -16.56
CA LEU A 420 26.94 -7.84 -17.55
C LEU A 420 26.65 -8.33 -18.98
N ALA A 421 27.09 -9.55 -19.33
CA ALA A 421 26.87 -10.14 -20.65
C ALA A 421 25.41 -10.51 -20.88
N GLU A 422 24.77 -11.12 -19.87
CA GLU A 422 23.34 -11.45 -19.88
C GLU A 422 22.47 -10.19 -19.93
N THR A 423 22.85 -9.17 -19.15
CA THR A 423 22.21 -7.85 -19.19
C THR A 423 22.27 -7.24 -20.59
N GLU A 424 23.44 -7.28 -21.23
CA GLU A 424 23.59 -6.76 -22.59
C GLU A 424 22.72 -7.54 -23.60
N GLN A 425 22.53 -8.84 -23.41
CA GLN A 425 21.66 -9.65 -24.26
C GLN A 425 20.20 -9.15 -24.20
N VAL A 426 19.69 -8.89 -22.99
CA VAL A 426 18.35 -8.33 -22.80
C VAL A 426 18.23 -6.94 -23.43
N PHE A 427 19.25 -6.08 -23.28
CA PHE A 427 19.25 -4.75 -23.90
C PHE A 427 19.28 -4.80 -25.43
N LYS A 428 19.99 -5.76 -26.03
CA LYS A 428 19.96 -5.98 -27.48
C LYS A 428 18.55 -6.37 -27.95
N ALA A 429 17.85 -7.24 -27.21
CA ALA A 429 16.48 -7.62 -27.51
C ALA A 429 15.51 -6.43 -27.38
N ALA A 430 15.60 -5.66 -26.29
CA ALA A 430 14.79 -4.46 -26.08
C ALA A 430 15.01 -3.42 -27.20
N LYS A 431 16.27 -3.17 -27.58
CA LYS A 431 16.62 -2.27 -28.67
C LYS A 431 16.08 -2.73 -30.01
N ALA A 432 16.09 -4.03 -30.29
CA ALA A 432 15.53 -4.60 -31.52
C ALA A 432 14.00 -4.37 -31.62
N LEU A 433 13.32 -4.22 -30.48
CA LEU A 433 11.89 -3.92 -30.39
C LEU A 433 11.60 -2.42 -30.26
N GLY A 434 12.62 -1.56 -30.25
CA GLY A 434 12.47 -0.11 -30.08
C GLY A 434 12.05 0.32 -28.67
N LEU A 435 12.25 -0.54 -27.67
CA LEU A 435 11.90 -0.25 -26.27
C LEU A 435 13.07 0.41 -25.54
N PRO A 436 12.83 1.47 -24.74
CA PRO A 436 13.86 2.05 -23.90
C PRO A 436 14.26 1.08 -22.78
N VAL A 437 15.47 1.24 -22.26
CA VAL A 437 16.01 0.40 -21.19
C VAL A 437 16.28 1.19 -19.91
N LYS A 438 16.27 0.48 -18.79
CA LYS A 438 16.63 0.93 -17.44
C LYS A 438 17.49 -0.17 -16.79
N LEU A 439 18.11 0.11 -15.65
CA LEU A 439 18.94 -0.88 -14.97
C LEU A 439 18.96 -0.69 -13.46
N HIS A 440 18.72 -1.76 -12.71
CA HIS A 440 19.21 -1.87 -11.33
C HIS A 440 20.71 -2.16 -11.39
N ALA A 441 21.52 -1.16 -11.03
CA ALA A 441 22.95 -1.17 -11.25
C ALA A 441 23.70 -0.80 -9.97
N GLU A 442 24.80 -1.49 -9.74
CA GLU A 442 25.78 -1.16 -8.72
C GLU A 442 25.23 -1.03 -7.30
N GLN A 443 24.17 -1.78 -6.98
CA GLN A 443 23.58 -1.78 -5.65
C GLN A 443 24.51 -2.41 -4.61
N LEU A 444 25.09 -3.58 -4.93
CA LEU A 444 25.93 -4.34 -4.01
C LEU A 444 27.38 -4.48 -4.51
N SER A 445 27.62 -4.19 -5.80
CA SER A 445 28.96 -4.03 -6.36
C SER A 445 29.01 -3.37 -7.73
N ASP A 446 30.15 -2.76 -8.04
CA ASP A 446 30.44 -2.27 -9.39
C ASP A 446 30.67 -3.43 -10.37
N MET A 447 29.70 -3.62 -11.26
CA MET A 447 29.72 -4.58 -12.36
C MET A 447 29.92 -3.89 -13.72
N GLY A 448 30.08 -2.56 -13.75
CA GLY A 448 30.12 -1.77 -14.99
C GLY A 448 28.78 -1.68 -15.73
N GLY A 449 27.68 -2.02 -15.05
CA GLY A 449 26.31 -1.97 -15.55
C GLY A 449 25.86 -0.57 -15.95
N ALA A 450 26.15 0.46 -15.15
CA ALA A 450 25.80 1.85 -15.48
C ALA A 450 26.46 2.33 -16.79
N ALA A 451 27.74 1.98 -17.00
CA ALA A 451 28.44 2.27 -18.25
C ALA A 451 27.86 1.48 -19.44
N LEU A 452 27.39 0.25 -19.23
CA LEU A 452 26.65 -0.51 -20.25
C LEU A 452 25.31 0.15 -20.57
N ALA A 453 24.48 0.44 -19.57
CA ALA A 453 23.17 1.05 -19.74
C ALA A 453 23.26 2.39 -20.50
N ALA A 454 24.23 3.24 -20.15
CA ALA A 454 24.50 4.48 -20.87
C ALA A 454 24.79 4.28 -22.37
N ARG A 455 25.48 3.20 -22.78
CA ARG A 455 25.73 2.88 -24.22
C ARG A 455 24.44 2.56 -24.98
N TYR A 456 23.41 2.10 -24.29
CA TYR A 456 22.10 1.80 -24.85
C TYR A 456 21.11 2.97 -24.71
N GLY A 457 21.56 4.12 -24.19
CA GLY A 457 20.71 5.28 -23.98
C GLY A 457 19.64 5.03 -22.92
N ALA A 458 19.99 4.29 -21.86
CA ALA A 458 19.06 3.99 -20.78
C ALA A 458 18.44 5.25 -20.18
N LEU A 459 17.14 5.17 -19.82
CA LEU A 459 16.44 6.27 -19.16
C LEU A 459 17.05 6.54 -17.78
N SER A 460 17.33 5.47 -17.03
CA SER A 460 17.99 5.58 -15.72
C SER A 460 18.85 4.37 -15.38
N CYS A 461 19.75 4.59 -14.41
CA CYS A 461 20.37 3.56 -13.59
C CYS A 461 20.00 3.82 -12.14
N ASP A 462 19.56 2.76 -11.46
CA ASP A 462 18.90 2.82 -10.17
C ASP A 462 19.76 2.11 -9.12
N HIS A 463 19.65 2.51 -7.84
CA HIS A 463 20.52 2.13 -6.69
C HIS A 463 21.84 2.89 -6.64
N ILE A 464 22.81 2.47 -7.46
CA ILE A 464 24.10 3.13 -7.73
C ILE A 464 25.02 3.40 -6.52
N GLU A 465 24.88 2.66 -5.41
CA GLU A 465 25.76 2.78 -4.25
C GLU A 465 27.23 2.62 -4.65
N HIS A 466 27.57 1.62 -5.46
CA HIS A 466 28.93 1.30 -5.89
C HIS A 466 29.32 1.89 -7.26
N LEU A 467 28.61 2.92 -7.73
CA LEU A 467 28.85 3.51 -9.05
C LEU A 467 30.28 4.08 -9.20
N SER A 468 30.98 3.65 -10.24
CA SER A 468 32.34 4.12 -10.58
C SER A 468 32.36 5.45 -11.33
N ALA A 469 33.54 6.09 -11.35
CA ALA A 469 33.78 7.33 -12.08
C ALA A 469 33.53 7.18 -13.59
N GLU A 470 33.91 6.03 -14.17
CA GLU A 470 33.61 5.69 -15.56
C GLU A 470 32.10 5.61 -15.82
N GLY A 471 31.35 5.03 -14.88
CA GLY A 471 29.88 4.98 -14.91
C GLY A 471 29.25 6.38 -14.88
N ILE A 472 29.71 7.24 -13.97
CA ILE A 472 29.23 8.64 -13.87
C ILE A 472 29.45 9.39 -15.18
N GLU A 473 30.65 9.32 -15.76
CA GLU A 473 30.95 10.00 -17.02
C GLU A 473 30.11 9.45 -18.19
N ALA A 474 29.86 8.14 -18.22
CA ALA A 474 28.99 7.52 -19.21
C ALA A 474 27.53 8.00 -19.08
N MET A 475 26.99 8.06 -17.85
CA MET A 475 25.65 8.59 -17.57
C MET A 475 25.53 10.06 -17.95
N ARG A 476 26.53 10.88 -17.60
CA ARG A 476 26.59 12.30 -18.00
C ARG A 476 26.50 12.48 -19.51
N ARG A 477 27.27 11.69 -20.27
CA ARG A 477 27.31 11.77 -21.73
C ARG A 477 26.03 11.32 -22.42
N SER A 478 25.39 10.29 -21.90
CA SER A 478 24.15 9.73 -22.45
C SER A 478 22.90 10.47 -22.00
N GLY A 479 22.99 11.18 -20.88
CA GLY A 479 21.85 11.84 -20.25
C GLY A 479 20.97 10.89 -19.42
N THR A 480 21.46 9.69 -19.10
CA THR A 480 20.85 8.72 -18.19
C THR A 480 20.74 9.31 -16.78
N VAL A 481 19.58 9.12 -16.15
CA VAL A 481 19.29 9.62 -14.79
C VAL A 481 19.85 8.66 -13.74
N ALA A 482 20.42 9.19 -12.66
CA ALA A 482 20.80 8.45 -11.47
C ALA A 482 19.60 8.39 -10.50
N VAL A 483 18.98 7.23 -10.29
CA VAL A 483 17.85 7.09 -9.36
C VAL A 483 18.34 6.58 -8.01
N LEU A 484 18.25 7.43 -7.00
CA LEU A 484 18.66 7.15 -5.62
C LEU A 484 17.49 6.53 -4.85
N LEU A 485 17.75 5.44 -4.14
CA LEU A 485 16.72 4.62 -3.48
C LEU A 485 16.97 4.52 -1.96
N PRO A 486 16.74 5.61 -1.21
CA PRO A 486 17.11 5.69 0.20
C PRO A 486 16.37 4.70 1.10
N GLY A 487 15.14 4.29 0.73
CA GLY A 487 14.39 3.28 1.48
C GLY A 487 15.05 1.90 1.46
N ALA A 488 15.67 1.52 0.33
CA ALA A 488 16.43 0.28 0.21
C ALA A 488 17.71 0.33 1.04
N TYR A 489 18.50 1.39 0.86
CA TYR A 489 19.70 1.66 1.65
C TYR A 489 19.42 1.57 3.16
N TYR A 490 18.36 2.24 3.63
CA TYR A 490 17.95 2.24 5.03
C TYR A 490 17.59 0.83 5.54
N THR A 491 16.69 0.15 4.83
CA THR A 491 16.14 -1.16 5.24
C THR A 491 17.22 -2.24 5.27
N LEU A 492 18.12 -2.21 4.28
CA LEU A 492 19.25 -3.13 4.19
C LEU A 492 20.38 -2.79 5.17
N ARG A 493 20.30 -1.64 5.83
CA ARG A 493 21.35 -1.10 6.72
C ARG A 493 22.69 -1.01 6.00
N ASP A 494 22.64 -0.58 4.75
CA ASP A 494 23.86 -0.37 3.98
C ASP A 494 24.69 0.75 4.62
N THR A 495 25.99 0.68 4.38
CA THR A 495 26.97 1.67 4.83
C THR A 495 27.74 2.29 3.66
N HIS A 496 27.54 1.80 2.44
CA HIS A 496 28.13 2.35 1.23
C HIS A 496 27.18 3.39 0.60
N LEU A 497 27.57 4.66 0.64
CA LEU A 497 26.75 5.74 0.09
C LEU A 497 26.90 5.83 -1.43
N PRO A 498 25.82 6.12 -2.18
CA PRO A 498 25.94 6.47 -3.58
C PRO A 498 26.80 7.73 -3.76
N PRO A 499 27.53 7.89 -4.88
CA PRO A 499 28.54 8.94 -5.06
C PRO A 499 27.90 10.29 -5.43
N VAL A 500 27.04 10.83 -4.56
CA VAL A 500 26.24 12.06 -4.77
C VAL A 500 27.11 13.26 -5.15
N ASP A 501 28.21 13.50 -4.44
CA ASP A 501 29.08 14.66 -4.72
C ASP A 501 29.72 14.58 -6.11
N ALA A 502 30.06 13.38 -6.57
CA ALA A 502 30.64 13.16 -7.89
C ALA A 502 29.58 13.28 -9.00
N LEU A 503 28.36 12.76 -8.78
CA LEU A 503 27.21 12.96 -9.68
C LEU A 503 26.88 14.43 -9.84
N ARG A 504 26.82 15.17 -8.72
CA ARG A 504 26.59 16.62 -8.69
C ARG A 504 27.69 17.37 -9.46
N ALA A 505 28.97 17.06 -9.20
CA ALA A 505 30.08 17.69 -9.90
C ALA A 505 30.08 17.43 -11.41
N ALA A 506 29.61 16.24 -11.83
CA ALA A 506 29.46 15.87 -13.23
C ALA A 506 28.19 16.47 -13.88
N GLY A 507 27.22 16.95 -13.10
CA GLY A 507 25.93 17.42 -13.60
C GLY A 507 25.01 16.29 -14.08
N VAL A 508 25.13 15.09 -13.49
CA VAL A 508 24.22 13.98 -13.76
C VAL A 508 22.90 14.25 -13.01
N PRO A 509 21.73 14.22 -13.68
CA PRO A 509 20.44 14.41 -13.01
C PRO A 509 20.19 13.28 -12.01
N MET A 510 19.78 13.62 -10.80
CA MET A 510 19.53 12.67 -9.71
C MET A 510 18.04 12.63 -9.39
N ALA A 511 17.40 11.48 -9.59
CA ALA A 511 16.03 11.22 -9.16
C ALA A 511 15.99 10.53 -7.80
N VAL A 512 14.86 10.62 -7.11
CA VAL A 512 14.61 9.93 -5.84
C VAL A 512 13.31 9.14 -5.98
N SER A 513 13.29 7.89 -5.48
CA SER A 513 12.10 7.03 -5.56
C SER A 513 11.92 6.18 -4.30
N THR A 514 10.73 5.61 -4.16
CA THR A 514 10.42 4.72 -3.02
C THR A 514 11.11 3.38 -3.09
N ASP A 515 11.37 2.87 -4.31
CA ASP A 515 11.66 1.46 -4.50
C ASP A 515 10.60 0.59 -3.82
N HIS A 516 9.32 1.01 -3.79
CA HIS A 516 8.35 0.28 -3.00
C HIS A 516 8.30 -1.19 -3.42
N ASN A 517 8.71 -2.09 -2.52
CA ASN A 517 8.79 -3.51 -2.77
C ASN A 517 8.70 -4.30 -1.44
N PRO A 518 8.28 -5.58 -1.47
CA PRO A 518 8.06 -6.35 -0.25
C PRO A 518 9.31 -6.65 0.56
N GLY A 519 10.49 -6.56 -0.05
CA GLY A 519 11.73 -7.14 0.48
C GLY A 519 12.71 -6.14 1.05
N THR A 520 13.06 -5.14 0.26
CA THR A 520 14.17 -4.23 0.50
C THR A 520 13.72 -2.80 0.75
N SER A 521 12.54 -2.38 0.30
CA SER A 521 11.99 -1.06 0.67
C SER A 521 10.46 -1.11 0.85
N PRO A 522 9.96 -1.64 1.97
CA PRO A 522 8.53 -1.71 2.25
C PRO A 522 7.96 -0.36 2.73
N ALA A 523 8.26 0.73 2.01
CA ALA A 523 7.83 2.09 2.31
C ALA A 523 6.80 2.58 1.29
N LEU A 524 5.74 3.25 1.75
CA LEU A 524 4.64 3.77 0.93
C LEU A 524 4.51 5.30 1.04
N SER A 525 5.64 6.00 1.10
CA SER A 525 5.66 7.46 1.11
C SER A 525 6.84 7.99 0.33
N LEU A 526 6.56 8.80 -0.69
CA LEU A 526 7.59 9.46 -1.49
C LEU A 526 8.14 10.70 -0.77
N LEU A 527 7.33 11.40 0.03
CA LEU A 527 7.82 12.49 0.89
C LEU A 527 8.82 11.98 1.93
N LEU A 528 8.60 10.78 2.47
CA LEU A 528 9.58 10.13 3.32
C LEU A 528 10.91 9.90 2.59
N MET A 529 10.88 9.55 1.30
CA MET A 529 12.12 9.41 0.50
C MET A 529 12.81 10.74 0.24
N VAL A 530 12.06 11.84 0.05
CA VAL A 530 12.63 13.19 -0.02
C VAL A 530 13.39 13.50 1.27
N ASN A 531 12.80 13.24 2.43
CA ASN A 531 13.47 13.41 3.72
C ASN A 531 14.71 12.52 3.86
N MET A 532 14.59 11.23 3.52
CA MET A 532 15.70 10.28 3.66
C MET A 532 16.83 10.58 2.68
N ALA A 533 16.55 11.05 1.45
CA ALA A 533 17.58 11.48 0.52
C ALA A 533 18.37 12.69 1.06
N CYS A 534 17.69 13.66 1.68
CA CYS A 534 18.36 14.78 2.36
C CYS A 534 19.18 14.29 3.57
N THR A 535 18.62 13.39 4.38
CA THR A 535 19.23 12.98 5.67
C THR A 535 20.38 11.99 5.48
N LEU A 536 20.18 10.97 4.66
CA LEU A 536 21.13 9.87 4.45
C LEU A 536 22.12 10.21 3.33
N PHE A 537 21.65 10.78 2.22
CA PHE A 537 22.46 11.03 1.03
C PHE A 537 22.90 12.49 0.88
N ARG A 538 22.51 13.37 1.81
CA ARG A 538 22.93 14.78 1.84
C ARG A 538 22.53 15.56 0.59
N LEU A 539 21.43 15.19 -0.05
CA LEU A 539 20.80 16.04 -1.05
C LEU A 539 20.32 17.34 -0.39
N THR A 540 20.38 18.43 -1.14
CA THR A 540 19.72 19.67 -0.76
C THR A 540 18.21 19.58 -1.04
N VAL A 541 17.42 20.46 -0.41
CA VAL A 541 15.96 20.51 -0.64
C VAL A 541 15.62 20.66 -2.14
N PRO A 542 16.23 21.58 -2.90
CA PRO A 542 15.97 21.68 -4.33
C PRO A 542 16.31 20.40 -5.10
N GLU A 543 17.46 19.78 -4.82
CA GLU A 543 17.85 18.51 -5.47
C GLU A 543 16.85 17.38 -5.20
N ALA A 544 16.37 17.27 -3.97
CA ALA A 544 15.40 16.23 -3.61
C ALA A 544 14.03 16.48 -4.24
N LEU A 545 13.57 17.74 -4.31
CA LEU A 545 12.31 18.10 -4.97
C LEU A 545 12.38 17.94 -6.49
N ASP A 546 13.48 18.35 -7.13
CA ASP A 546 13.75 18.07 -8.54
C ASP A 546 13.82 16.55 -8.78
N GLY A 547 14.39 15.83 -7.80
CA GLY A 547 14.52 14.38 -7.78
C GLY A 547 13.20 13.63 -7.89
N VAL A 548 12.13 14.15 -7.27
CA VAL A 548 10.77 13.57 -7.32
C VAL A 548 9.83 14.30 -8.29
N THR A 549 10.35 15.21 -9.10
CA THR A 549 9.58 15.93 -10.13
C THR A 549 10.25 15.85 -11.49
N VAL A 550 11.09 16.81 -11.85
CA VAL A 550 11.69 16.92 -13.19
C VAL A 550 12.65 15.78 -13.52
N HIS A 551 13.46 15.31 -12.56
CA HIS A 551 14.41 14.22 -12.79
C HIS A 551 13.70 12.86 -12.81
N ALA A 552 12.73 12.64 -11.93
CA ALA A 552 11.89 11.44 -11.97
C ALA A 552 11.04 11.36 -13.26
N ALA A 553 10.50 12.49 -13.74
CA ALA A 553 9.80 12.52 -15.03
C ALA A 553 10.74 12.14 -16.19
N ARG A 554 11.98 12.66 -16.19
CA ARG A 554 13.00 12.30 -17.18
C ARG A 554 13.39 10.82 -17.11
N ALA A 555 13.51 10.23 -15.92
CA ALA A 555 13.80 8.81 -15.72
C ALA A 555 12.71 7.86 -16.28
N LEU A 556 11.54 8.41 -16.63
CA LEU A 556 10.42 7.70 -17.26
C LEU A 556 10.13 8.12 -18.71
N GLY A 557 10.93 9.02 -19.29
CA GLY A 557 10.64 9.61 -20.60
C GLY A 557 9.34 10.44 -20.60
N LEU A 558 8.99 11.06 -19.47
CA LEU A 558 7.76 11.84 -19.25
C LEU A 558 8.02 13.36 -19.15
N GLN A 559 9.23 13.83 -19.40
CA GLN A 559 9.65 15.23 -19.22
C GLN A 559 8.79 16.26 -19.99
N ASP A 560 8.12 15.86 -21.06
CA ASP A 560 7.26 16.74 -21.86
C ASP A 560 5.84 16.89 -21.28
N SER A 561 5.50 16.14 -20.21
CA SER A 561 4.14 16.05 -19.68
C SER A 561 4.03 16.10 -18.15
N HIS A 562 5.11 15.79 -17.43
CA HIS A 562 5.17 15.73 -15.96
C HIS A 562 6.45 16.38 -15.46
N GLY A 563 6.49 16.69 -14.16
CA GLY A 563 7.68 17.20 -13.49
C GLY A 563 7.89 18.72 -13.56
N ALA A 564 7.04 19.46 -14.25
CA ALA A 564 7.05 20.92 -14.25
C ALA A 564 5.64 21.53 -14.37
N ILE A 565 5.52 22.80 -13.99
CA ILE A 565 4.31 23.62 -14.19
C ILE A 565 4.64 24.65 -15.28
N ALA A 566 4.35 24.31 -16.53
CA ALA A 566 4.66 25.15 -17.68
C ALA A 566 3.56 25.11 -18.74
N PRO A 567 3.40 26.17 -19.55
CA PRO A 567 2.47 26.18 -20.67
C PRO A 567 2.63 24.97 -21.59
N GLY A 568 1.51 24.38 -21.99
CA GLY A 568 1.46 23.18 -22.85
C GLY A 568 1.55 21.86 -22.10
N MET A 569 2.01 21.85 -20.84
CA MET A 569 2.04 20.63 -20.03
C MET A 569 0.65 20.25 -19.53
N ARG A 570 0.43 18.95 -19.30
CA ARG A 570 -0.79 18.48 -18.66
C ARG A 570 -0.83 18.99 -17.21
N ALA A 571 -2.00 19.39 -16.73
CA ALA A 571 -2.14 19.90 -15.38
C ALA A 571 -1.97 18.77 -14.35
N ASN A 572 -0.74 18.68 -13.82
CA ASN A 572 -0.32 17.80 -12.73
C ASN A 572 0.43 18.64 -11.69
N PHE A 573 -0.23 19.03 -10.60
CA PHE A 573 0.37 19.84 -9.55
C PHE A 573 -0.28 19.56 -8.19
N VAL A 574 0.46 19.86 -7.13
CA VAL A 574 0.02 19.65 -5.75
C VAL A 574 0.08 20.97 -5.00
N LEU A 575 -1.01 21.29 -4.29
CA LEU A 575 -1.06 22.35 -3.30
C LEU A 575 -0.75 21.75 -1.93
N TRP A 576 0.15 22.38 -1.20
CA TRP A 576 0.65 21.93 0.10
C TRP A 576 0.25 22.90 1.22
N ASN A 577 -0.17 22.36 2.35
CA ASN A 577 -0.44 23.11 3.57
C ASN A 577 0.85 23.38 4.37
N VAL A 578 1.86 23.93 3.68
CA VAL A 578 3.16 24.31 4.24
C VAL A 578 3.50 25.76 3.89
N ARG A 579 4.36 26.38 4.69
CA ARG A 579 4.84 27.75 4.46
C ARG A 579 6.06 27.75 3.55
N ASP A 580 7.00 26.84 3.75
CA ASP A 580 8.25 26.77 2.98
C ASP A 580 8.40 25.40 2.28
N ALA A 581 9.04 25.39 1.10
CA ALA A 581 9.30 24.13 0.36
C ALA A 581 10.21 23.18 1.14
N ALA A 582 11.09 23.70 2.00
CA ALA A 582 11.92 22.90 2.90
C ALA A 582 11.10 22.05 3.87
N GLU A 583 9.86 22.44 4.20
CA GLU A 583 8.99 21.64 5.08
C GLU A 583 8.63 20.28 4.46
N LEU A 584 8.59 20.18 3.13
CA LEU A 584 8.34 18.92 2.41
C LEU A 584 9.48 17.91 2.58
N ALA A 585 10.70 18.38 2.82
CA ALA A 585 11.87 17.54 3.09
C ALA A 585 12.17 17.42 4.59
N TYR A 586 11.70 18.36 5.41
CA TYR A 586 12.01 18.43 6.84
C TYR A 586 11.12 17.53 7.69
N TRP A 587 9.80 17.57 7.49
CA TRP A 587 8.88 16.81 8.31
C TRP A 587 8.98 15.31 8.01
N PHE A 588 9.33 14.53 9.02
CA PHE A 588 9.42 13.08 8.91
C PHE A 588 8.05 12.43 9.18
N GLY A 589 7.47 11.79 8.16
CA GLY A 589 6.20 11.05 8.29
C GLY A 589 4.93 11.91 8.31
N GLN A 590 4.97 13.14 7.80
CA GLN A 590 3.77 13.96 7.59
C GLN A 590 3.29 13.89 6.14
N GLN A 591 1.97 14.08 5.95
CA GLN A 591 1.33 14.20 4.64
C GLN A 591 0.57 15.53 4.56
N PRO A 592 1.24 16.66 4.25
CA PRO A 592 0.65 18.00 4.28
C PRO A 592 -0.11 18.37 2.98
N VAL A 593 -0.59 17.38 2.22
CA VAL A 593 -1.31 17.60 0.96
C VAL A 593 -2.62 18.33 1.23
N ARG A 594 -2.87 19.42 0.50
CA ARG A 594 -4.14 20.16 0.50
C ARG A 594 -4.99 19.79 -0.71
N THR A 595 -4.40 19.81 -1.89
CA THR A 595 -5.10 19.54 -3.15
C THR A 595 -4.16 18.86 -4.12
N VAL A 596 -4.64 17.84 -4.82
CA VAL A 596 -3.89 17.16 -5.89
C VAL A 596 -4.68 17.33 -7.18
N VAL A 597 -4.06 17.98 -8.16
CA VAL A 597 -4.57 18.03 -9.53
C VAL A 597 -3.81 16.97 -10.34
N ARG A 598 -4.54 15.98 -10.85
CA ARG A 598 -4.03 14.90 -11.71
C ARG A 598 -4.72 14.97 -13.06
N GLN A 599 -3.94 15.01 -14.12
CA GLN A 599 -4.44 14.95 -15.49
C GLN A 599 -5.52 16.01 -15.81
N GLY A 600 -5.44 17.19 -15.19
CA GLY A 600 -6.44 18.25 -15.34
C GLY A 600 -7.69 18.11 -14.48
N ARG A 601 -7.68 17.24 -13.47
CA ARG A 601 -8.80 16.99 -12.58
C ARG A 601 -8.40 17.09 -11.13
N ILE A 602 -9.31 17.59 -10.29
CA ILE A 602 -9.10 17.74 -8.85
C ILE A 602 -9.34 16.39 -8.18
N ALA A 603 -8.27 15.64 -7.93
CA ALA A 603 -8.33 14.27 -7.44
C ALA A 603 -8.38 14.18 -5.89
N ILE A 604 -7.80 15.16 -5.20
CA ILE A 604 -7.90 15.37 -3.75
C ILE A 604 -8.14 16.87 -3.54
N GLY A 605 -9.12 17.23 -2.71
CA GLY A 605 -9.46 18.63 -2.39
C GLY A 605 -10.91 18.75 -1.92
N ALA A 606 -11.22 19.80 -1.16
CA ALA A 606 -12.62 20.10 -0.84
C ALA A 606 -13.33 20.53 -2.14
N ASN A 607 -14.51 19.96 -2.42
CA ASN A 607 -15.44 20.61 -3.33
C ASN A 607 -15.70 22.00 -2.76
N ALA A 608 -15.31 23.05 -3.48
CA ALA A 608 -15.65 24.42 -3.15
C ALA A 608 -17.18 24.60 -3.10
#